data_AF-A0A2N2WDP7-F1
#
_entry.id   AF-A0A2N2WDP7-F1
#
_cell.length_a   1.000
_cell.length_b   1.000
_cell.length_c   1.000
_cell.angle_alpha   90.00
_cell.angle_beta   90.00
_cell.angle_gamma   90.00
#
_symmetry.space_group_name_H-M   'P 1'
#
loop_
_entity.id
_entity.type
_entity.pdbx_description
1 polymer ?
#
loop_
_entity_poly.entity_id
_entity_poly.type
_entity_poly.pdbx_seq_one_letter_code
_entity_poly.pdbx_strand_id
1 'polypeptide(L)'
;MRSICFYFQVHQPYRLRNYRFFEIGNNHNYFDEYQNRYIMQRVAEKCYLPMNKLLLGLINEFGQRFKVSFSISGVALEQFRKYTPQVIDSFRALADTGCVEFIAETYGHSLAALRSEEEFALQVNRQQQLLSDLIGYKSSTFRNTELIYSDEIGQMVYNMGFDTMLTEGAKHILGWKSPNYMYCNASNPKLKLLLKNFRLSDDIAFRFSQRSWEGWPLTAEKYVDWLNQIDPKEEVVNLFMDYETFGEHQWEETGIFDFMRALPRMVFANSLFGFATPSELSRAMQPVAPVHVPEPISWADEERDLTAWLGNDLQDDAFDTLYSLRDTMNNILEYSKSVSEMLLSASGNNPAAQEELRNLHDDWLKLQTSDHFYYMCTKWFADGDVHKYFNPYGTPYDAYINYMNVLSDFMLRLSRHSFLNSSQSIVQKEVVEPLASKKTVRSVSTAKKKAVPKTASKKKSEALSPEIKQAVRGNHKPAREIAVSAKKKTEVAKKEPTVRKKQKATPKKKALTSKNQFIVPEGKELAEVISTMSLINLKRLWAALKPNEKEAMLELLTRRRRQIVSESEPVVLSLSENKTIRSEYDALLKALWL
;
A
#
# COMPACT_ATOMS: atom_id res chain seq x y z
N MET A 1 -20.49 -28.81 2.78
CA MET A 1 -19.51 -29.18 3.85
C MET A 1 -19.30 -27.94 4.69
N ARG A 2 -19.09 -28.00 6.01
CA ARG A 2 -18.77 -26.78 6.80
C ARG A 2 -17.28 -26.73 7.11
N SER A 3 -16.62 -25.63 6.80
CA SER A 3 -15.16 -25.49 6.89
C SER A 3 -14.73 -24.14 7.43
N ILE A 4 -13.68 -24.14 8.26
CA ILE A 4 -12.91 -22.94 8.61
C ILE A 4 -11.74 -22.86 7.63
N CYS A 5 -11.55 -21.69 7.02
CA CYS A 5 -10.41 -21.40 6.17
C CYS A 5 -9.48 -20.44 6.90
N PHE A 6 -8.31 -20.92 7.34
CA PHE A 6 -7.26 -20.05 7.87
C PHE A 6 -6.35 -19.57 6.74
N TYR A 7 -6.20 -18.25 6.63
CA TYR A 7 -5.13 -17.64 5.84
C TYR A 7 -4.40 -16.60 6.71
N PHE A 8 -3.07 -16.74 6.73
CA PHE A 8 -2.17 -15.82 7.42
C PHE A 8 -1.32 -15.03 6.42
N GLN A 9 -1.40 -13.69 6.46
CA GLN A 9 -0.50 -12.79 5.75
C GLN A 9 0.87 -12.78 6.46
N VAL A 10 1.96 -12.93 5.71
CA VAL A 10 3.32 -12.86 6.23
C VAL A 10 4.07 -11.78 5.44
N HIS A 11 4.23 -10.61 6.06
CA HIS A 11 4.85 -9.46 5.43
C HIS A 11 5.82 -8.75 6.36
N GLN A 12 6.97 -8.34 5.80
CA GLN A 12 7.86 -7.36 6.40
C GLN A 12 8.45 -6.47 5.29
N PRO A 13 8.35 -5.14 5.40
CA PRO A 13 8.94 -4.23 4.42
C PRO A 13 10.45 -4.11 4.63
N TYR A 14 11.16 -3.68 3.59
CA TYR A 14 12.50 -3.12 3.75
C TYR A 14 12.39 -1.64 4.15
N ARG A 15 12.58 -1.37 5.44
CA ARG A 15 12.54 -0.01 6.00
C ARG A 15 13.67 0.83 5.42
N LEU A 16 13.30 2.02 4.94
CA LEU A 16 14.27 3.04 4.55
C LEU A 16 14.99 3.56 5.79
N ARG A 17 16.28 3.86 5.64
CA ARG A 17 16.99 4.66 6.65
C ARG A 17 16.55 6.12 6.56
N ASN A 18 16.92 6.92 7.57
CA ASN A 18 16.86 8.38 7.45
C ASN A 18 17.81 8.82 6.32
N TYR A 19 17.24 9.34 5.24
CA TYR A 19 17.91 9.69 3.98
C TYR A 19 17.70 11.19 3.72
N ARG A 20 18.78 11.95 3.82
CA ARG A 20 18.73 13.41 3.83
C ARG A 20 18.96 13.99 2.44
N PHE A 21 18.42 15.19 2.20
CA PHE A 21 18.58 15.94 0.94
C PHE A 21 20.02 16.00 0.42
N PHE A 22 21.03 16.17 1.29
CA PHE A 22 22.44 16.25 0.89
C PHE A 22 23.04 14.92 0.42
N GLU A 23 22.36 13.80 0.64
CA GLU A 23 22.80 12.47 0.21
C GLU A 23 22.41 12.14 -1.24
N ILE A 24 21.42 12.87 -1.77
CA ILE A 24 20.95 12.77 -3.15
C ILE A 24 22.12 13.00 -4.11
N GLY A 25 22.31 12.05 -5.04
CA GLY A 25 23.41 11.99 -6.00
C GLY A 25 24.69 11.33 -5.48
N ASN A 26 24.85 11.20 -4.15
CA ASN A 26 26.10 10.84 -3.47
C ASN A 26 26.06 9.47 -2.77
N ASN A 27 24.90 9.02 -2.29
CA ASN A 27 24.77 7.76 -1.54
C ASN A 27 23.53 6.98 -1.99
N HIS A 28 23.76 5.84 -2.64
CA HIS A 28 22.69 5.03 -3.25
C HIS A 28 22.20 3.88 -2.35
N ASN A 29 22.69 3.77 -1.12
CA ASN A 29 22.14 2.84 -0.13
C ASN A 29 20.94 3.49 0.59
N TYR A 30 19.75 2.91 0.42
CA TYR A 30 18.49 3.46 0.95
C TYR A 30 17.96 2.77 2.21
N PHE A 31 18.38 1.54 2.49
CA PHE A 31 17.70 0.68 3.46
C PHE A 31 18.45 0.59 4.79
N ASP A 32 17.71 0.54 5.90
CA ASP A 32 18.28 0.35 7.23
C ASP A 32 18.57 -1.15 7.46
N GLU A 33 19.76 -1.59 7.06
CA GLU A 33 20.24 -2.97 7.24
C GLU A 33 20.16 -3.44 8.70
N TYR A 34 20.38 -2.54 9.67
CA TYR A 34 20.36 -2.89 11.08
C TYR A 34 18.93 -3.12 11.58
N GLN A 35 18.02 -2.18 11.33
CA GLN A 35 16.62 -2.29 11.76
C GLN A 35 15.91 -3.45 11.06
N ASN A 36 16.12 -3.63 9.75
CA ASN A 36 15.49 -4.72 9.00
C ASN A 36 15.94 -6.10 9.53
N ARG A 37 17.24 -6.27 9.79
CA ARG A 37 17.77 -7.49 10.41
C ARG A 37 17.22 -7.70 11.82
N TYR A 38 17.29 -6.67 12.68
CA TYR A 38 16.87 -6.75 14.07
C TYR A 38 15.38 -7.10 14.21
N ILE A 39 14.51 -6.42 13.46
CA ILE A 39 13.07 -6.66 13.48
C ILE A 39 12.75 -8.04 12.91
N MET A 40 13.36 -8.44 11.78
CA MET A 40 13.13 -9.76 11.20
C MET A 40 13.54 -10.90 12.16
N GLN A 41 14.68 -10.75 12.85
CA GLN A 41 15.12 -11.72 13.85
C GLN A 41 14.16 -11.80 15.04
N ARG A 42 13.73 -10.65 15.58
CA ARG A 42 12.75 -10.57 16.68
C ARG A 42 11.42 -11.22 16.30
N VAL A 43 10.85 -10.89 15.14
CA VAL A 43 9.56 -11.45 14.69
C VAL A 43 9.69 -12.94 14.39
N ALA A 44 10.81 -13.42 13.85
CA ALA A 44 11.06 -14.85 13.68
C ALA A 44 11.09 -15.61 15.02
N GLU A 45 11.75 -15.06 16.04
CA GLU A 45 11.84 -15.67 17.38
C GLU A 45 10.51 -15.64 18.15
N LYS A 46 9.71 -14.57 17.98
CA LYS A 46 8.46 -14.36 18.72
C LYS A 46 7.21 -14.89 18.04
N CYS A 47 7.17 -14.87 16.71
CA CYS A 47 6.02 -15.27 15.89
C CYS A 47 6.34 -16.53 15.08
N TYR A 48 7.13 -16.41 14.01
CA TYR A 48 7.16 -17.43 12.96
C TYR A 48 7.62 -18.81 13.44
N LEU A 49 8.72 -18.89 14.18
CA LEU A 49 9.28 -20.16 14.66
C LEU A 49 8.39 -20.85 15.72
N PRO A 50 7.97 -20.19 16.82
CA PRO A 50 7.08 -20.83 17.79
C PRO A 50 5.71 -21.17 17.19
N MET A 51 5.18 -20.33 16.31
CA MET A 51 3.86 -20.55 15.70
C MET A 51 3.90 -21.66 14.62
N ASN A 52 4.92 -21.70 13.75
CA ASN A 52 5.09 -22.82 12.82
C ASN A 52 5.27 -24.15 13.57
N LYS A 53 6.01 -24.16 14.68
CA LYS A 53 6.17 -25.35 15.54
C LYS A 53 4.83 -25.80 16.16
N LEU A 54 4.00 -24.85 16.61
CA LEU A 54 2.67 -25.13 17.14
C LEU A 54 1.75 -25.72 16.06
N LEU A 55 1.72 -25.11 14.88
CA LEU A 55 0.91 -25.57 13.75
C LEU A 55 1.35 -26.96 13.25
N LEU A 56 2.65 -27.21 13.16
CA LEU A 56 3.19 -28.53 12.83
C LEU A 56 2.78 -29.59 13.88
N GLY A 57 2.78 -29.22 15.16
CA GLY A 57 2.27 -30.07 16.24
C GLY A 57 0.79 -30.43 16.08
N LEU A 58 -0.05 -29.45 15.72
CA LEU A 58 -1.48 -29.66 15.46
C LEU A 58 -1.73 -30.51 14.21
N ILE A 59 -0.94 -30.32 13.13
CA ILE A 59 -1.02 -31.14 11.93
C ILE A 59 -0.61 -32.59 12.25
N ASN A 60 0.43 -32.80 13.05
CA ASN A 60 0.84 -34.13 13.50
C ASN A 60 -0.22 -34.81 14.39
N GLU A 61 -0.97 -34.06 15.19
CA GLU A 61 -2.05 -34.60 16.02
C GLU A 61 -3.31 -34.96 15.21
N PHE A 62 -3.75 -34.07 14.32
CA PHE A 62 -5.05 -34.19 13.64
C PHE A 62 -4.96 -34.70 12.20
N GLY A 63 -3.74 -34.84 11.66
CA GLY A 63 -3.47 -35.21 10.27
C GLY A 63 -4.16 -34.27 9.28
N GLN A 64 -4.60 -34.83 8.15
CA GLN A 64 -5.31 -34.11 7.08
C GLN A 64 -6.66 -33.47 7.49
N ARG A 65 -7.07 -33.54 8.77
CA ARG A 65 -8.26 -32.82 9.26
C ARG A 65 -7.99 -31.36 9.59
N PHE A 66 -6.76 -31.03 9.97
CA PHE A 66 -6.34 -29.66 10.31
C PHE A 66 -5.46 -29.10 9.19
N LYS A 67 -5.81 -27.92 8.69
CA LYS A 67 -5.17 -27.27 7.55
C LYS A 67 -5.12 -25.77 7.74
N VAL A 68 -4.08 -25.15 7.20
CA VAL A 68 -3.84 -23.71 7.24
C VAL A 68 -3.29 -23.23 5.90
N SER A 69 -3.27 -21.92 5.69
CA SER A 69 -2.70 -21.34 4.47
C SER A 69 -1.94 -20.06 4.78
N PHE A 70 -0.92 -19.78 3.98
CA PHE A 70 -0.05 -18.61 4.14
C PHE A 70 0.07 -17.86 2.82
N SER A 71 0.16 -16.54 2.85
CA SER A 71 0.75 -15.78 1.75
C SER A 71 1.97 -15.05 2.27
N ILE A 72 3.09 -15.21 1.59
CA ILE A 72 4.38 -14.65 1.99
C ILE A 72 4.87 -13.77 0.85
N SER A 73 4.94 -12.46 1.10
CA SER A 73 5.44 -11.50 0.09
C SER A 73 6.88 -11.82 -0.33
N GLY A 74 7.25 -11.48 -1.56
CA GLY A 74 8.61 -11.71 -2.07
C GLY A 74 9.70 -11.05 -1.22
N VAL A 75 9.45 -9.82 -0.76
CA VAL A 75 10.37 -9.11 0.15
C VAL A 75 10.49 -9.78 1.52
N ALA A 76 9.45 -10.43 2.06
CA ALA A 76 9.57 -11.20 3.30
C ALA A 76 10.40 -12.48 3.10
N LEU A 77 10.20 -13.21 1.99
CA LEU A 77 11.01 -14.38 1.61
C LEU A 77 12.50 -14.02 1.46
N GLU A 78 12.81 -12.87 0.85
CA GLU A 78 14.18 -12.34 0.76
C GLU A 78 14.79 -12.02 2.13
N GLN A 79 14.01 -11.39 3.02
CA GLN A 79 14.47 -11.11 4.38
C GLN A 79 14.69 -12.40 5.19
N PHE A 80 13.86 -13.43 5.02
CA PHE A 80 14.12 -14.74 5.64
C PHE A 80 15.44 -15.34 5.12
N ARG A 81 15.64 -15.36 3.80
CA ARG A 81 16.87 -15.88 3.18
C ARG A 81 18.13 -15.19 3.70
N LYS A 82 18.05 -13.88 3.98
CA LYS A 82 19.19 -13.05 4.40
C LYS A 82 19.43 -13.00 5.91
N TYR A 83 18.38 -13.05 6.74
CA TYR A 83 18.47 -12.78 8.18
C TYR A 83 18.07 -13.96 9.07
N THR A 84 17.16 -14.82 8.61
CA THR A 84 16.50 -15.87 9.40
C THR A 84 16.19 -17.12 8.55
N PRO A 85 17.19 -17.75 7.91
CA PRO A 85 16.97 -18.86 6.98
C PRO A 85 16.23 -20.06 7.62
N GLN A 86 16.36 -20.25 8.93
CA GLN A 86 15.61 -21.25 9.70
C GLN A 86 14.08 -21.10 9.62
N VAL A 87 13.57 -19.91 9.28
CA VAL A 87 12.14 -19.66 9.04
C VAL A 87 11.68 -20.31 7.72
N ILE A 88 12.54 -20.31 6.68
CA ILE A 88 12.26 -21.02 5.43
C ILE A 88 12.18 -22.51 5.71
N ASP A 89 13.12 -23.05 6.50
CA ASP A 89 13.11 -24.47 6.86
C ASP A 89 11.89 -24.86 7.70
N SER A 90 11.40 -23.99 8.59
CA SER A 90 10.13 -24.22 9.30
C SER A 90 8.90 -24.11 8.41
N PHE A 91 8.92 -23.35 7.32
CA PHE A 91 7.84 -23.34 6.32
C PHE A 91 7.91 -24.55 5.37
N ARG A 92 9.11 -25.03 5.01
CA ARG A 92 9.31 -26.30 4.29
C ARG A 92 8.73 -27.48 5.08
N ALA A 93 9.07 -27.58 6.37
CA ALA A 93 8.54 -28.63 7.24
C ALA A 93 7.00 -28.60 7.37
N LEU A 94 6.38 -27.43 7.21
CA LEU A 94 4.91 -27.30 7.11
C LEU A 94 4.39 -27.72 5.73
N ALA A 95 5.07 -27.33 4.64
CA ALA A 95 4.74 -27.72 3.26
C ALA A 95 4.77 -29.24 3.08
N ASP A 96 5.81 -29.90 3.59
CA ASP A 96 6.04 -31.35 3.50
C ASP A 96 4.91 -32.19 4.13
N THR A 97 4.09 -31.61 5.00
CA THR A 97 2.91 -32.28 5.57
C THR A 97 1.76 -32.48 4.57
N GLY A 98 1.76 -31.74 3.45
CA GLY A 98 0.63 -31.67 2.52
C GLY A 98 -0.64 -31.04 3.10
N CYS A 99 -0.60 -30.51 4.33
CA CYS A 99 -1.74 -29.90 5.02
C CYS A 99 -1.71 -28.36 5.01
N VAL A 100 -0.74 -27.77 4.28
CA VAL A 100 -0.52 -26.33 4.18
C VAL A 100 -0.50 -25.88 2.72
N GLU A 101 -1.24 -24.82 2.41
CA GLU A 101 -1.27 -24.17 1.10
C GLU A 101 -0.55 -22.82 1.16
N PHE A 102 0.34 -22.56 0.19
CA PHE A 102 0.95 -21.25 0.02
C PHE A 102 0.26 -20.51 -1.12
N ILE A 103 -0.15 -19.28 -0.85
CA ILE A 103 -0.98 -18.42 -1.69
C ILE A 103 -0.07 -17.38 -2.34
N ALA A 104 -0.22 -17.19 -3.66
CA ALA A 104 0.56 -16.22 -4.41
C ALA A 104 0.14 -14.77 -4.12
N GLU A 105 1.10 -13.86 -4.23
CA GLU A 105 0.96 -12.41 -4.01
C GLU A 105 1.99 -11.65 -4.89
N THR A 106 1.98 -10.31 -4.88
CA THR A 106 3.05 -9.48 -5.43
C THR A 106 4.39 -9.71 -4.72
N TYR A 107 5.51 -9.53 -5.44
CA TYR A 107 6.84 -9.60 -4.84
C TYR A 107 7.10 -8.47 -3.85
N GLY A 108 6.77 -7.23 -4.24
CA GLY A 108 7.05 -6.04 -3.44
C GLY A 108 6.11 -5.82 -2.26
N HIS A 109 5.02 -6.60 -2.13
CA HIS A 109 3.84 -6.22 -1.33
C HIS A 109 3.28 -4.87 -1.80
N SER A 110 3.13 -4.75 -3.12
CA SER A 110 2.97 -3.49 -3.84
C SER A 110 1.54 -3.23 -4.31
N LEU A 111 1.26 -1.96 -4.57
CA LEU A 111 0.00 -1.47 -5.11
C LEU A 111 -0.03 -1.51 -6.66
N ALA A 112 0.85 -2.30 -7.30
CA ALA A 112 1.05 -2.29 -8.75
C ALA A 112 -0.24 -2.58 -9.56
N ALA A 113 -1.15 -3.38 -9.01
CA ALA A 113 -2.47 -3.66 -9.61
C ALA A 113 -3.33 -2.41 -9.88
N LEU A 114 -3.06 -1.29 -9.18
CA LEU A 114 -3.77 -0.02 -9.32
C LEU A 114 -3.14 0.93 -10.37
N ARG A 115 -2.06 0.52 -11.03
CA ARG A 115 -1.32 1.34 -12.01
C ARG A 115 -0.90 0.60 -13.28
N SER A 116 -0.59 -0.71 -13.23
CA SER A 116 -0.17 -1.47 -14.41
C SER A 116 -0.34 -2.98 -14.24
N GLU A 117 -1.19 -3.59 -15.09
CA GLU A 117 -1.36 -5.05 -15.20
C GLU A 117 -0.02 -5.76 -15.49
N GLU A 118 0.82 -5.16 -16.32
CA GLU A 118 2.14 -5.71 -16.71
C GLU A 118 3.14 -5.72 -15.54
N GLU A 119 3.26 -4.63 -14.77
CA GLU A 119 4.14 -4.59 -13.57
C GLU A 119 3.60 -5.51 -12.48
N PHE A 120 2.28 -5.53 -12.29
CA PHE A 120 1.60 -6.45 -11.38
C PHE A 120 1.91 -7.91 -11.72
N ALA A 121 1.75 -8.31 -13.00
CA ALA A 121 2.05 -9.65 -13.46
C ALA A 121 3.55 -10.00 -13.34
N LEU A 122 4.46 -9.06 -13.60
CA LEU A 122 5.91 -9.27 -13.39
C LEU A 122 6.21 -9.58 -11.92
N GLN A 123 5.64 -8.82 -10.98
CA GLN A 123 5.84 -9.03 -9.55
C GLN A 123 5.22 -10.34 -9.05
N VAL A 124 4.02 -10.69 -9.49
CA VAL A 124 3.37 -11.96 -9.11
C VAL A 124 4.15 -13.17 -9.62
N ASN A 125 4.64 -13.12 -10.87
CA ASN A 125 5.50 -14.18 -11.40
C ASN A 125 6.84 -14.29 -10.64
N ARG A 126 7.45 -13.16 -10.25
CA ARG A 126 8.69 -13.16 -9.47
C ARG A 126 8.49 -13.70 -8.05
N GLN A 127 7.36 -13.41 -7.41
CA GLN A 127 7.00 -13.97 -6.10
C GLN A 127 6.77 -15.47 -6.19
N GLN A 128 6.02 -15.95 -7.19
CA GLN A 128 5.83 -17.38 -7.41
C GLN A 128 7.14 -18.13 -7.66
N GLN A 129 8.07 -17.54 -8.44
CA GLN A 129 9.38 -18.15 -8.67
C GLN A 129 10.16 -18.27 -7.35
N LEU A 130 10.23 -17.20 -6.55
CA LEU A 130 10.95 -17.22 -5.27
C LEU A 130 10.29 -18.19 -4.25
N LEU A 131 8.96 -18.29 -4.24
CA LEU A 131 8.22 -19.27 -3.44
C LEU A 131 8.54 -20.71 -3.88
N SER A 132 8.61 -20.96 -5.19
CA SER A 132 9.00 -22.26 -5.74
C SER A 132 10.46 -22.60 -5.41
N ASP A 133 11.39 -21.65 -5.55
CA ASP A 133 12.82 -21.86 -5.30
C ASP A 133 13.13 -22.09 -3.82
N LEU A 134 12.41 -21.40 -2.92
CA LEU A 134 12.67 -21.49 -1.48
C LEU A 134 11.83 -22.57 -0.78
N ILE A 135 10.54 -22.72 -1.10
CA ILE A 135 9.62 -23.61 -0.38
C ILE A 135 9.22 -24.84 -1.22
N GLY A 136 9.46 -24.83 -2.54
CA GLY A 136 9.06 -25.94 -3.43
C GLY A 136 7.58 -25.90 -3.80
N TYR A 137 6.90 -24.77 -3.60
CA TYR A 137 5.46 -24.63 -3.81
C TYR A 137 5.13 -23.68 -4.96
N LYS A 138 4.15 -24.03 -5.80
CA LYS A 138 3.56 -23.15 -6.80
C LYS A 138 2.06 -23.05 -6.56
N SER A 139 1.56 -21.82 -6.40
CA SER A 139 0.16 -21.61 -5.99
C SER A 139 -0.82 -21.68 -7.15
N SER A 140 -2.04 -22.16 -6.86
CA SER A 140 -3.24 -21.99 -7.69
C SER A 140 -4.19 -20.90 -7.16
N THR A 141 -3.93 -20.39 -5.95
CA THR A 141 -4.74 -19.39 -5.27
C THR A 141 -3.98 -18.07 -5.21
N PHE A 142 -4.69 -16.96 -5.43
CA PHE A 142 -4.11 -15.63 -5.32
C PHE A 142 -4.71 -14.84 -4.15
N ARG A 143 -3.89 -13.99 -3.54
CA ARG A 143 -4.38 -12.83 -2.79
C ARG A 143 -3.61 -11.61 -3.26
N ASN A 144 -4.31 -10.51 -3.48
CA ASN A 144 -3.65 -9.25 -3.77
C ASN A 144 -3.25 -8.58 -2.46
N THR A 145 -2.22 -7.73 -2.53
CA THR A 145 -1.75 -6.90 -1.43
C THR A 145 -2.89 -6.20 -0.74
N GLU A 146 -2.93 -6.31 0.59
CA GLU A 146 -3.95 -5.73 1.47
C GLU A 146 -5.40 -6.15 1.15
N LEU A 147 -5.52 -7.35 0.58
CA LEU A 147 -6.75 -7.94 0.03
C LEU A 147 -7.43 -7.06 -1.04
N ILE A 148 -6.67 -6.19 -1.70
CA ILE A 148 -7.20 -5.19 -2.64
C ILE A 148 -7.87 -5.86 -3.84
N TYR A 149 -9.14 -5.53 -4.07
CA TYR A 149 -9.95 -6.14 -5.13
C TYR A 149 -10.91 -5.15 -5.80
N SER A 150 -10.97 -5.24 -7.11
CA SER A 150 -12.09 -4.80 -7.95
C SER A 150 -12.40 -5.89 -8.97
N ASP A 151 -13.52 -5.79 -9.67
CA ASP A 151 -13.86 -6.73 -10.74
C ASP A 151 -12.81 -6.78 -11.86
N GLU A 152 -12.13 -5.66 -12.10
CA GLU A 152 -11.01 -5.53 -13.03
C GLU A 152 -9.74 -6.24 -12.51
N ILE A 153 -9.34 -6.01 -11.26
CA ILE A 153 -8.20 -6.72 -10.65
C ILE A 153 -8.46 -8.23 -10.63
N GLY A 154 -9.69 -8.66 -10.36
CA GLY A 154 -10.08 -10.06 -10.50
C GLY A 154 -9.87 -10.59 -11.92
N GLN A 155 -10.21 -9.83 -12.96
CA GLN A 155 -9.94 -10.24 -14.33
C GLN A 155 -8.43 -10.37 -14.62
N MET A 156 -7.60 -9.43 -14.15
CA MET A 156 -6.13 -9.52 -14.26
C MET A 156 -5.58 -10.78 -13.57
N VAL A 157 -6.08 -11.09 -12.37
CA VAL A 157 -5.70 -12.30 -11.62
C VAL A 157 -6.10 -13.58 -12.35
N TYR A 158 -7.28 -13.61 -12.98
CA TYR A 158 -7.68 -14.72 -13.82
C TYR A 158 -6.82 -14.85 -15.09
N ASN A 159 -6.42 -13.73 -15.72
CA ASN A 159 -5.53 -13.72 -16.88
C ASN A 159 -4.15 -14.33 -16.56
N MET A 160 -3.66 -14.18 -15.32
CA MET A 160 -2.44 -14.81 -14.82
C MET A 160 -2.56 -16.33 -14.55
N GLY A 161 -3.76 -16.91 -14.70
CA GLY A 161 -4.01 -18.34 -14.57
C GLY A 161 -4.50 -18.82 -13.20
N PHE A 162 -4.86 -17.91 -12.29
CA PHE A 162 -5.48 -18.25 -11.00
C PHE A 162 -7.00 -18.43 -11.15
N ASP A 163 -7.56 -19.48 -10.53
CA ASP A 163 -9.01 -19.74 -10.52
C ASP A 163 -9.69 -19.35 -9.20
N THR A 164 -8.90 -18.99 -8.19
CA THR A 164 -9.35 -18.70 -6.83
C THR A 164 -8.65 -17.46 -6.29
N MET A 165 -9.41 -16.49 -5.77
CA MET A 165 -8.87 -15.28 -5.15
C MET A 165 -9.48 -14.99 -3.78
N LEU A 166 -8.66 -14.51 -2.84
CA LEU A 166 -9.09 -14.03 -1.53
C LEU A 166 -9.29 -12.50 -1.54
N THR A 167 -10.34 -12.00 -0.90
CA THR A 167 -10.53 -10.54 -0.65
C THR A 167 -11.39 -10.27 0.60
N GLU A 168 -11.70 -9.01 0.90
CA GLU A 168 -12.47 -8.55 2.07
C GLU A 168 -13.99 -8.75 1.89
N GLY A 169 -14.66 -9.18 2.95
CA GLY A 169 -16.12 -9.25 3.06
C GLY A 169 -16.73 -7.90 3.45
N ALA A 170 -16.39 -6.84 2.70
CA ALA A 170 -16.76 -5.47 3.04
C ALA A 170 -18.29 -5.28 3.09
N LYS A 171 -18.81 -4.69 4.19
CA LYS A 171 -20.25 -4.50 4.40
C LYS A 171 -20.93 -3.74 3.26
N HIS A 172 -20.26 -2.74 2.70
CA HIS A 172 -20.81 -1.90 1.64
C HIS A 172 -20.95 -2.65 0.29
N ILE A 173 -20.17 -3.72 0.08
CA ILE A 173 -20.24 -4.62 -1.09
C ILE A 173 -21.27 -5.74 -0.87
N LEU A 174 -21.26 -6.36 0.31
CA LEU A 174 -22.14 -7.50 0.62
C LEU A 174 -23.58 -7.08 0.95
N GLY A 175 -23.77 -5.90 1.55
CA GLY A 175 -25.06 -5.42 2.03
C GLY A 175 -25.63 -6.34 3.12
N TRP A 176 -26.58 -7.20 2.74
CA TRP A 176 -27.22 -8.20 3.61
C TRP A 176 -26.68 -9.64 3.39
N LYS A 177 -25.80 -9.85 2.42
CA LYS A 177 -25.16 -11.15 2.14
C LYS A 177 -24.12 -11.48 3.23
N SER A 178 -23.92 -12.77 3.53
CA SER A 178 -22.87 -13.22 4.46
C SER A 178 -21.52 -13.42 3.72
N PRO A 179 -20.36 -13.07 4.31
CA PRO A 179 -19.05 -13.42 3.76
C PRO A 179 -18.76 -14.92 3.79
N ASN A 180 -19.59 -15.71 4.49
CA ASN A 180 -19.40 -17.14 4.74
C ASN A 180 -19.86 -18.07 3.59
N TYR A 181 -19.88 -17.54 2.37
CA TYR A 181 -20.18 -18.27 1.14
C TYR A 181 -19.03 -18.12 0.15
N MET A 182 -18.95 -19.05 -0.79
CA MET A 182 -18.15 -18.84 -2.00
C MET A 182 -18.90 -17.92 -2.96
N TYR A 183 -18.19 -16.97 -3.53
CA TYR A 183 -18.67 -16.05 -4.56
C TYR A 183 -17.86 -16.22 -5.85
N CYS A 184 -18.18 -15.46 -6.88
CA CYS A 184 -17.34 -15.33 -8.07
C CYS A 184 -17.24 -13.86 -8.53
N ASN A 185 -16.24 -13.56 -9.35
CA ASN A 185 -16.09 -12.26 -10.01
C ASN A 185 -17.27 -11.99 -10.95
N ALA A 186 -17.82 -10.76 -10.92
CA ALA A 186 -19.00 -10.42 -11.71
C ALA A 186 -18.78 -10.44 -13.23
N SER A 187 -17.58 -10.06 -13.70
CA SER A 187 -17.23 -10.05 -15.13
C SER A 187 -16.87 -11.44 -15.67
N ASN A 188 -16.29 -12.30 -14.82
CA ASN A 188 -15.83 -13.63 -15.18
C ASN A 188 -16.09 -14.64 -14.05
N PRO A 189 -17.26 -15.31 -14.08
CA PRO A 189 -17.69 -16.26 -13.04
C PRO A 189 -16.78 -17.49 -12.84
N LYS A 190 -15.74 -17.69 -13.67
CA LYS A 190 -14.75 -18.76 -13.49
C LYS A 190 -13.77 -18.45 -12.37
N LEU A 191 -13.51 -17.17 -12.06
CA LEU A 191 -12.73 -16.78 -10.88
C LEU A 191 -13.62 -16.86 -9.64
N LYS A 192 -13.29 -17.78 -8.75
CA LYS A 192 -13.96 -17.99 -7.46
C LYS A 192 -13.38 -17.05 -6.41
N LEU A 193 -14.24 -16.55 -5.54
CA LEU A 193 -13.90 -15.60 -4.49
C LEU A 193 -14.23 -16.17 -3.10
N LEU A 194 -13.28 -16.06 -2.17
CA LEU A 194 -13.50 -16.28 -0.75
C LEU A 194 -13.30 -14.94 -0.02
N LEU A 195 -14.28 -14.57 0.80
CA LEU A 195 -14.36 -13.25 1.42
C LEU A 195 -14.08 -13.34 2.92
N LYS A 196 -13.16 -12.51 3.44
CA LYS A 196 -12.83 -12.42 4.87
C LYS A 196 -14.09 -12.24 5.71
N ASN A 197 -14.27 -13.06 6.74
CA ASN A 197 -15.19 -12.75 7.82
C ASN A 197 -14.50 -11.77 8.77
N PHE A 198 -14.59 -10.47 8.46
CA PHE A 198 -13.81 -9.45 9.18
C PHE A 198 -14.10 -9.46 10.68
N ARG A 199 -15.37 -9.67 11.10
CA ARG A 199 -15.71 -9.69 12.53
C ARG A 199 -14.94 -10.78 13.27
N LEU A 200 -15.05 -12.03 12.81
CA LEU A 200 -14.43 -13.18 13.48
C LEU A 200 -12.89 -13.21 13.33
N SER A 201 -12.35 -12.63 12.26
CA SER A 201 -10.91 -12.42 12.08
C SER A 201 -10.38 -11.35 13.05
N ASP A 202 -11.01 -10.18 13.06
CA ASP A 202 -10.60 -9.01 13.84
C ASP A 202 -10.79 -9.25 15.36
N ASP A 203 -11.72 -10.13 15.76
CA ASP A 203 -11.89 -10.59 17.13
C ASP A 203 -10.67 -11.37 17.65
N ILE A 204 -9.98 -12.14 16.78
CA ILE A 204 -8.70 -12.80 17.09
C ILE A 204 -7.52 -11.81 16.95
N ALA A 205 -7.45 -11.09 15.82
CA ALA A 205 -6.30 -10.24 15.49
C ALA A 205 -6.16 -9.05 16.44
N PHE A 206 -7.25 -8.30 16.66
CA PHE A 206 -7.20 -7.03 17.39
C PHE A 206 -7.83 -7.11 18.79
N ARG A 207 -8.96 -7.81 18.95
CA ARG A 207 -9.75 -7.76 20.21
C ARG A 207 -9.36 -8.79 21.27
N PHE A 208 -8.52 -9.77 20.94
CA PHE A 208 -8.19 -10.89 21.82
C PHE A 208 -7.74 -10.49 23.25
N SER A 209 -6.87 -9.49 23.37
CA SER A 209 -6.40 -8.96 24.67
C SER A 209 -7.18 -7.75 25.21
N GLN A 210 -8.19 -7.26 24.48
CA GLN A 210 -8.93 -6.03 24.83
C GLN A 210 -9.92 -6.26 25.98
N ARG A 211 -9.47 -6.09 27.22
CA ARG A 211 -10.29 -6.27 28.44
C ARG A 211 -11.55 -5.41 28.55
N SER A 212 -11.65 -4.34 27.75
CA SER A 212 -12.82 -3.46 27.66
C SER A 212 -13.91 -3.94 26.68
N TRP A 213 -13.60 -4.93 25.83
CA TRP A 213 -14.56 -5.49 24.89
C TRP A 213 -15.43 -6.56 25.58
N GLU A 214 -16.74 -6.54 25.30
CA GLU A 214 -17.72 -7.48 25.86
C GLU A 214 -17.41 -8.96 25.57
N GLY A 215 -16.67 -9.24 24.50
CA GLY A 215 -16.23 -10.60 24.16
C GLY A 215 -15.09 -11.13 25.02
N TRP A 216 -14.39 -10.28 25.78
CA TRP A 216 -13.22 -10.69 26.57
C TRP A 216 -13.59 -11.46 27.85
N PRO A 217 -12.81 -12.48 28.28
CA PRO A 217 -11.70 -13.11 27.56
C PRO A 217 -12.21 -13.97 26.39
N LEU A 218 -11.49 -13.98 25.28
CA LEU A 218 -11.82 -14.84 24.14
C LEU A 218 -11.24 -16.25 24.35
N THR A 219 -12.10 -17.26 24.48
CA THR A 219 -11.69 -18.66 24.69
C THR A 219 -12.11 -19.51 23.49
N ALA A 220 -11.48 -20.69 23.34
CA ALA A 220 -11.79 -21.60 22.24
C ALA A 220 -13.25 -22.10 22.29
N GLU A 221 -13.79 -22.35 23.49
CA GLU A 221 -15.19 -22.74 23.71
C GLU A 221 -16.13 -21.63 23.24
N LYS A 222 -15.92 -20.39 23.71
CA LYS A 222 -16.73 -19.21 23.32
C LYS A 222 -16.70 -18.98 21.81
N TYR A 223 -15.54 -19.15 21.18
CA TYR A 223 -15.39 -18.99 19.74
C TYR A 223 -16.12 -20.09 18.95
N VAL A 224 -16.07 -21.35 19.41
CA VAL A 224 -16.81 -22.46 18.81
C VAL A 224 -18.32 -22.32 19.02
N ASP A 225 -18.78 -21.80 20.16
CA ASP A 225 -20.18 -21.47 20.39
C ASP A 225 -20.68 -20.40 19.41
N TRP A 226 -19.85 -19.42 19.04
CA TRP A 226 -20.18 -18.44 17.99
C TRP A 226 -20.22 -19.08 16.60
N LEU A 227 -19.27 -19.96 16.27
CA LEU A 227 -19.28 -20.71 15.00
C LEU A 227 -20.55 -21.57 14.87
N ASN A 228 -20.98 -22.21 15.95
CA ASN A 228 -22.21 -23.03 15.98
C ASN A 228 -23.51 -22.21 15.80
N GLN A 229 -23.49 -20.90 16.04
CA GLN A 229 -24.65 -20.01 15.82
C GLN A 229 -24.79 -19.54 14.36
N ILE A 230 -23.78 -19.74 13.52
CA ILE A 230 -23.82 -19.38 12.09
C ILE A 230 -24.78 -20.33 11.36
N ASP A 231 -25.65 -19.79 10.47
CA ASP A 231 -26.64 -20.55 9.69
C ASP A 231 -25.99 -21.81 9.06
N PRO A 232 -26.54 -23.03 9.25
CA PRO A 232 -25.98 -24.25 8.66
C PRO A 232 -25.79 -24.25 7.14
N LYS A 233 -26.45 -23.34 6.40
CA LYS A 233 -26.25 -23.10 4.97
C LYS A 233 -24.95 -22.35 4.64
N GLU A 234 -24.43 -21.58 5.59
CA GLU A 234 -23.14 -20.91 5.46
C GLU A 234 -22.02 -21.95 5.63
N GLU A 235 -21.38 -22.27 4.51
CA GLU A 235 -20.48 -23.41 4.35
C GLU A 235 -19.03 -23.12 4.72
N VAL A 236 -18.58 -21.86 4.70
CA VAL A 236 -17.18 -21.52 4.96
C VAL A 236 -17.06 -20.34 5.92
N VAL A 237 -16.16 -20.41 6.90
CA VAL A 237 -15.77 -19.25 7.72
C VAL A 237 -14.32 -18.90 7.41
N ASN A 238 -14.15 -17.78 6.71
CA ASN A 238 -12.86 -17.28 6.24
C ASN A 238 -12.19 -16.42 7.32
N LEU A 239 -11.17 -16.97 7.97
CA LEU A 239 -10.41 -16.32 9.05
C LEU A 239 -9.06 -15.86 8.49
N PHE A 240 -9.05 -14.62 7.98
CA PHE A 240 -7.92 -14.02 7.28
C PHE A 240 -7.31 -12.93 8.15
N MET A 241 -6.02 -13.02 8.48
CA MET A 241 -5.34 -12.10 9.42
C MET A 241 -3.83 -12.05 9.17
N ASP A 242 -3.14 -11.04 9.71
CA ASP A 242 -1.67 -11.03 9.75
C ASP A 242 -1.14 -12.13 10.67
N TYR A 243 -0.06 -12.81 10.27
CA TYR A 243 0.51 -13.90 11.04
C TYR A 243 1.17 -13.39 12.33
N GLU A 244 1.69 -12.17 12.25
CA GLU A 244 2.22 -11.35 13.34
C GLU A 244 1.20 -11.08 14.46
N THR A 245 -0.10 -11.37 14.22
CA THR A 245 -1.10 -11.56 15.29
C THR A 245 -0.55 -12.42 16.44
N PHE A 246 0.12 -13.53 16.11
CA PHE A 246 0.62 -14.50 17.08
C PHE A 246 2.06 -14.14 17.49
N GLY A 247 2.23 -13.45 18.61
CA GLY A 247 3.53 -13.21 19.25
C GLY A 247 4.14 -11.82 19.02
N GLU A 248 3.61 -11.01 18.10
CA GLU A 248 4.08 -9.62 17.87
C GLU A 248 2.96 -8.59 18.12
N HIS A 249 1.71 -8.83 17.69
CA HIS A 249 0.56 -7.97 18.03
C HIS A 249 -0.17 -8.44 19.30
N GLN A 250 -0.37 -9.75 19.44
CA GLN A 250 -0.79 -10.39 20.68
C GLN A 250 0.40 -11.16 21.25
N TRP A 251 1.01 -10.66 22.33
CA TRP A 251 2.14 -11.32 22.99
C TRP A 251 1.78 -12.71 23.53
N GLU A 252 2.75 -13.60 23.71
CA GLU A 252 2.52 -14.97 24.20
C GLU A 252 1.78 -14.99 25.55
N GLU A 253 2.12 -14.06 26.44
CA GLU A 253 1.52 -13.87 27.77
C GLU A 253 0.04 -13.46 27.74
N THR A 254 -0.52 -13.11 26.58
CA THR A 254 -1.97 -12.92 26.41
C THR A 254 -2.74 -14.23 26.39
N GLY A 255 -2.06 -15.36 26.13
CA GLY A 255 -2.68 -16.68 25.93
C GLY A 255 -3.06 -16.99 24.48
N ILE A 256 -2.66 -16.17 23.49
CA ILE A 256 -3.03 -16.36 22.08
C ILE A 256 -2.55 -17.70 21.49
N PHE A 257 -1.36 -18.15 21.88
CA PHE A 257 -0.84 -19.47 21.48
C PHE A 257 -1.63 -20.61 22.13
N ASP A 258 -2.09 -20.44 23.38
CA ASP A 258 -2.91 -21.44 24.06
C ASP A 258 -4.31 -21.54 23.45
N PHE A 259 -4.92 -20.40 23.11
CA PHE A 259 -6.16 -20.33 22.34
C PHE A 259 -6.03 -21.09 21.01
N MET A 260 -4.97 -20.83 20.22
CA MET A 260 -4.80 -21.48 18.93
C MET A 260 -4.43 -22.97 19.05
N ARG A 261 -3.79 -23.40 20.15
CA ARG A 261 -3.59 -24.82 20.46
C ARG A 261 -4.89 -25.54 20.83
N ALA A 262 -5.80 -24.85 21.51
CA ALA A 262 -7.08 -25.41 21.94
C ALA A 262 -8.14 -25.41 20.81
N LEU A 263 -8.15 -24.38 19.96
CA LEU A 263 -9.22 -24.13 19.00
C LEU A 263 -9.51 -25.30 18.04
N PRO A 264 -8.53 -25.95 17.36
CA PRO A 264 -8.83 -27.07 16.48
C PRO A 264 -9.44 -28.27 17.21
N ARG A 265 -8.97 -28.57 18.43
CA ARG A 265 -9.55 -29.63 19.28
C ARG A 265 -11.02 -29.34 19.59
N MET A 266 -11.33 -28.10 19.99
CA MET A 266 -12.69 -27.68 20.31
C MET A 266 -13.59 -27.68 19.06
N VAL A 267 -13.10 -27.23 17.91
CA VAL A 267 -13.82 -27.29 16.63
C VAL A 267 -14.19 -28.73 16.29
N PHE A 268 -13.25 -29.67 16.37
CA PHE A 268 -13.48 -31.07 16.04
C PHE A 268 -14.35 -31.84 17.03
N ALA A 269 -14.42 -31.41 18.29
CA ALA A 269 -15.20 -32.07 19.33
C ALA A 269 -16.63 -31.51 19.45
N ASN A 270 -16.80 -30.20 19.23
CA ASN A 270 -18.02 -29.47 19.59
C ASN A 270 -18.71 -28.77 18.40
N SER A 271 -18.29 -29.02 17.16
CA SER A 271 -18.93 -28.43 15.96
C SER A 271 -18.99 -29.37 14.76
N LEU A 272 -19.70 -28.95 13.72
CA LEU A 272 -19.71 -29.61 12.41
C LEU A 272 -18.66 -29.04 11.43
N PHE A 273 -17.76 -28.17 11.89
CA PHE A 273 -16.71 -27.58 11.06
C PHE A 273 -15.48 -28.49 10.97
N GLY A 274 -14.93 -28.62 9.75
CA GLY A 274 -13.55 -29.04 9.52
C GLY A 274 -12.65 -27.85 9.20
N PHE A 275 -11.40 -28.11 8.79
CA PHE A 275 -10.51 -27.10 8.21
C PHE A 275 -10.23 -27.45 6.74
N ALA A 276 -10.16 -26.44 5.88
CA ALA A 276 -9.88 -26.59 4.46
C ALA A 276 -9.08 -25.40 3.94
N THR A 277 -8.18 -25.66 2.99
CA THR A 277 -7.42 -24.60 2.31
C THR A 277 -8.25 -23.97 1.18
N PRO A 278 -7.90 -22.77 0.68
CA PRO A 278 -8.62 -22.12 -0.41
C PRO A 278 -8.79 -22.97 -1.66
N SER A 279 -7.75 -23.68 -2.12
CA SER A 279 -7.85 -24.54 -3.32
C SER A 279 -8.75 -25.76 -3.11
N GLU A 280 -8.91 -26.24 -1.87
CA GLU A 280 -9.83 -27.33 -1.55
C GLU A 280 -11.28 -26.85 -1.53
N LEU A 281 -11.52 -25.67 -0.93
CA LEU A 281 -12.82 -25.01 -0.97
C LEU A 281 -13.22 -24.68 -2.41
N SER A 282 -12.28 -24.20 -3.22
CA SER A 282 -12.50 -23.94 -4.65
C SER A 282 -12.92 -25.18 -5.43
N ARG A 283 -12.37 -26.36 -5.10
CA ARG A 283 -12.79 -27.62 -5.72
C ARG A 283 -14.11 -28.15 -5.17
N ALA A 284 -14.39 -27.96 -3.88
CA ALA A 284 -15.56 -28.52 -3.19
C ALA A 284 -16.84 -27.67 -3.33
N MET A 285 -16.73 -26.35 -3.42
CA MET A 285 -17.84 -25.41 -3.35
C MET A 285 -18.24 -24.82 -4.71
N GLN A 286 -19.50 -24.40 -4.81
CA GLN A 286 -20.01 -23.63 -5.93
C GLN A 286 -20.28 -22.17 -5.51
N PRO A 287 -19.92 -21.17 -6.33
CA PRO A 287 -20.30 -19.79 -6.10
C PRO A 287 -21.82 -19.62 -5.97
N VAL A 288 -22.28 -18.97 -4.89
CA VAL A 288 -23.71 -18.73 -4.67
C VAL A 288 -24.23 -17.54 -5.49
N ALA A 289 -23.35 -16.60 -5.84
CA ALA A 289 -23.63 -15.43 -6.65
C ALA A 289 -22.33 -14.79 -7.17
N PRO A 290 -22.40 -13.94 -8.20
CA PRO A 290 -21.36 -12.94 -8.43
C PRO A 290 -21.38 -11.88 -7.32
N VAL A 291 -20.21 -11.30 -7.05
CA VAL A 291 -20.06 -10.04 -6.32
C VAL A 291 -19.51 -9.00 -7.29
N HIS A 292 -20.12 -7.82 -7.29
CA HIS A 292 -19.79 -6.71 -8.18
C HIS A 292 -19.07 -5.64 -7.38
N VAL A 293 -17.81 -5.38 -7.73
CA VAL A 293 -16.92 -4.44 -7.03
C VAL A 293 -16.30 -3.52 -8.08
N PRO A 294 -16.99 -2.43 -8.48
CA PRO A 294 -16.50 -1.54 -9.53
C PRO A 294 -15.28 -0.71 -9.08
N GLU A 295 -15.27 -0.27 -7.82
CA GLU A 295 -14.18 0.51 -7.21
C GLU A 295 -13.37 -0.38 -6.27
N PRO A 296 -12.02 -0.25 -6.20
CA PRO A 296 -11.20 -1.13 -5.37
C PRO A 296 -11.50 -1.02 -3.86
N ILE A 297 -11.81 -2.16 -3.23
CA ILE A 297 -11.89 -2.31 -1.78
C ILE A 297 -10.55 -2.79 -1.20
N SER A 298 -10.38 -2.70 0.11
CA SER A 298 -9.27 -3.34 0.86
C SER A 298 -9.77 -3.90 2.19
N TRP A 299 -8.91 -4.59 2.95
CA TRP A 299 -9.22 -5.03 4.31
C TRP A 299 -8.89 -4.03 5.44
N ALA A 300 -8.35 -2.84 5.11
CA ALA A 300 -7.89 -1.86 6.08
C ALA A 300 -8.94 -0.77 6.41
N ASP A 301 -8.77 -0.17 7.60
CA ASP A 301 -9.57 0.93 8.16
C ASP A 301 -11.10 0.69 8.19
N GLU A 302 -11.90 1.58 8.78
CA GLU A 302 -13.36 1.34 8.87
C GLU A 302 -14.04 1.35 7.49
N GLU A 303 -13.55 2.16 6.54
CA GLU A 303 -14.15 2.31 5.21
C GLU A 303 -14.01 1.07 4.31
N ARG A 304 -12.95 0.26 4.51
CA ARG A 304 -12.58 -0.90 3.66
C ARG A 304 -12.32 -0.53 2.19
N ASP A 305 -11.61 0.56 1.98
CA ASP A 305 -11.23 1.11 0.66
C ASP A 305 -9.71 1.37 0.57
N LEU A 306 -9.27 2.13 -0.42
CA LEU A 306 -7.85 2.46 -0.64
C LEU A 306 -7.30 3.61 0.23
N THR A 307 -8.11 4.30 1.02
CA THR A 307 -7.72 5.55 1.70
C THR A 307 -6.63 5.40 2.75
N ALA A 308 -6.30 4.17 3.17
CA ALA A 308 -5.13 3.86 3.98
C ALA A 308 -3.80 4.12 3.25
N TRP A 309 -3.76 3.99 1.92
CA TRP A 309 -2.56 4.18 1.08
C TRP A 309 -2.68 5.29 0.04
N LEU A 310 -3.89 5.65 -0.38
CA LEU A 310 -4.20 6.65 -1.42
C LEU A 310 -5.40 7.50 -0.96
N GLY A 311 -5.24 8.16 0.19
CA GLY A 311 -6.27 8.99 0.83
C GLY A 311 -5.91 10.47 0.96
N ASN A 312 -4.71 10.89 0.54
CA ASN A 312 -4.28 12.30 0.63
C ASN A 312 -3.17 12.67 -0.37
N ASP A 313 -3.02 13.97 -0.65
CA ASP A 313 -2.07 14.53 -1.62
C ASP A 313 -0.61 14.03 -1.50
N LEU A 314 -0.12 13.70 -0.28
CA LEU A 314 1.25 13.19 -0.09
C LEU A 314 1.41 11.76 -0.64
N GLN A 315 0.38 10.94 -0.40
CA GLN A 315 0.32 9.57 -0.86
C GLN A 315 0.20 9.52 -2.38
N ASP A 316 -0.71 10.33 -2.94
CA ASP A 316 -0.94 10.40 -4.38
C ASP A 316 0.33 10.88 -5.13
N ASP A 317 1.00 11.94 -4.65
CA ASP A 317 2.23 12.47 -5.26
C ASP A 317 3.39 11.45 -5.21
N ALA A 318 3.60 10.78 -4.07
CA ALA A 318 4.63 9.75 -3.93
C ALA A 318 4.36 8.54 -4.84
N PHE A 319 3.09 8.11 -4.93
CA PHE A 319 2.65 6.98 -5.74
C PHE A 319 2.78 7.28 -7.24
N ASP A 320 2.24 8.41 -7.70
CA ASP A 320 2.32 8.80 -9.10
C ASP A 320 3.76 9.13 -9.53
N THR A 321 4.57 9.74 -8.66
CA THR A 321 5.99 9.95 -8.95
C THR A 321 6.72 8.62 -9.13
N LEU A 322 6.50 7.63 -8.26
CA LEU A 322 7.13 6.31 -8.40
C LEU A 322 6.73 5.63 -9.70
N TYR A 323 5.43 5.52 -9.98
CA TYR A 323 4.96 4.81 -11.17
C TYR A 323 5.24 5.57 -12.47
N SER A 324 5.53 6.87 -12.44
CA SER A 324 6.07 7.61 -13.60
C SER A 324 7.44 7.10 -14.06
N LEU A 325 8.21 6.45 -13.18
CA LEU A 325 9.54 5.91 -13.50
C LEU A 325 9.50 4.54 -14.18
N ARG A 326 8.35 3.87 -14.13
CA ARG A 326 8.12 2.50 -14.61
C ARG A 326 8.69 2.26 -16.01
N ASP A 327 8.33 3.11 -16.98
CA ASP A 327 8.73 2.89 -18.37
C ASP A 327 10.24 3.08 -18.58
N THR A 328 10.86 4.00 -17.82
CA THR A 328 12.32 4.14 -17.79
C THR A 328 12.98 2.91 -17.18
N MET A 329 12.42 2.36 -16.09
CA MET A 329 12.91 1.13 -15.47
C MET A 329 12.78 -0.07 -16.41
N ASN A 330 11.64 -0.22 -17.10
CA ASN A 330 11.40 -1.28 -18.08
C ASN A 330 12.41 -1.24 -19.23
N ASN A 331 12.68 -0.06 -19.80
CA ASN A 331 13.70 0.10 -20.85
C ASN A 331 15.10 -0.32 -20.37
N ILE A 332 15.46 0.02 -19.12
CA ILE A 332 16.74 -0.37 -18.50
C ILE A 332 16.80 -1.90 -18.31
N LEU A 333 15.71 -2.53 -17.88
CA LEU A 333 15.63 -3.99 -17.71
C LEU A 333 15.65 -4.75 -19.05
N GLU A 334 14.97 -4.27 -20.08
CA GLU A 334 14.99 -4.86 -21.42
C GLU A 334 16.39 -4.75 -22.05
N TYR A 335 17.03 -3.59 -21.94
CA TYR A 335 18.43 -3.42 -22.33
C TYR A 335 19.36 -4.36 -21.55
N SER A 336 19.18 -4.49 -20.22
CA SER A 336 19.95 -5.41 -19.40
C SER A 336 19.83 -6.87 -19.84
N LYS A 337 18.63 -7.32 -20.26
CA LYS A 337 18.39 -8.68 -20.77
C LYS A 337 19.11 -8.89 -22.11
N SER A 338 18.85 -8.04 -23.09
CA SER A 338 19.47 -8.14 -24.43
C SER A 338 21.00 -8.09 -24.38
N VAL A 339 21.59 -7.27 -23.52
CA VAL A 339 23.04 -7.23 -23.29
C VAL A 339 23.54 -8.50 -22.60
N SER A 340 22.82 -9.04 -21.61
CA SER A 340 23.22 -10.30 -20.95
C SER A 340 23.17 -11.49 -21.92
N GLU A 341 22.14 -11.58 -22.76
CA GLU A 341 22.00 -12.60 -23.79
C GLU A 341 23.12 -12.51 -24.85
N MET A 342 23.49 -11.30 -25.27
CA MET A 342 24.60 -11.08 -26.20
C MET A 342 25.96 -11.39 -25.55
N LEU A 343 26.20 -10.97 -24.30
CA LEU A 343 27.47 -11.18 -23.59
C LEU A 343 27.69 -12.62 -23.10
N LEU A 344 26.65 -13.44 -22.99
CA LEU A 344 26.82 -14.90 -22.81
C LEU A 344 27.61 -15.56 -23.96
N SER A 345 27.73 -14.90 -25.12
CA SER A 345 28.58 -15.34 -26.24
C SER A 345 29.97 -14.67 -26.33
N ALA A 346 30.31 -13.72 -25.45
CA ALA A 346 31.55 -12.93 -25.57
C ALA A 346 32.22 -12.64 -24.22
N SER A 347 33.55 -12.80 -24.15
CA SER A 347 34.38 -12.67 -22.93
C SER A 347 34.49 -11.25 -22.34
N GLY A 348 33.57 -10.33 -22.68
CA GLY A 348 33.58 -8.91 -22.33
C GLY A 348 32.63 -8.50 -21.20
N ASN A 349 32.37 -9.38 -20.23
CA ASN A 349 31.53 -9.04 -19.08
C ASN A 349 32.18 -7.93 -18.23
N ASN A 350 31.40 -6.88 -17.93
CA ASN A 350 31.70 -5.94 -16.85
C ASN A 350 30.79 -6.28 -15.64
N PRO A 351 31.29 -7.00 -14.62
CA PRO A 351 30.45 -7.47 -13.51
C PRO A 351 29.82 -6.33 -12.70
N ALA A 352 30.50 -5.17 -12.60
CA ALA A 352 30.00 -4.03 -11.84
C ALA A 352 28.76 -3.39 -12.50
N ALA A 353 28.72 -3.34 -13.83
CA ALA A 353 27.55 -2.83 -14.56
C ALA A 353 26.33 -3.76 -14.42
N GLN A 354 26.54 -5.08 -14.44
CA GLN A 354 25.48 -6.05 -14.20
C GLN A 354 24.99 -6.03 -12.74
N GLU A 355 25.87 -5.77 -11.79
CA GLU A 355 25.50 -5.64 -10.38
C GLU A 355 24.65 -4.37 -10.14
N GLU A 356 25.01 -3.22 -10.71
CA GLU A 356 24.18 -2.02 -10.58
C GLU A 356 22.79 -2.21 -11.20
N LEU A 357 22.68 -2.89 -12.34
CA LEU A 357 21.39 -3.22 -12.97
C LEU A 357 20.55 -4.18 -12.10
N ARG A 358 21.17 -5.11 -11.38
CA ARG A 358 20.49 -5.93 -10.36
C ARG A 358 20.02 -5.10 -9.18
N ASN A 359 20.88 -4.22 -8.66
CA ASN A 359 20.57 -3.35 -7.52
C ASN A 359 19.43 -2.39 -7.85
N LEU A 360 19.44 -1.75 -9.02
CA LEU A 360 18.34 -0.89 -9.48
C LEU A 360 16.99 -1.62 -9.53
N HIS A 361 16.97 -2.90 -9.94
CA HIS A 361 15.77 -3.72 -9.97
C HIS A 361 15.29 -4.11 -8.57
N ASP A 362 16.23 -4.45 -7.69
CA ASP A 362 15.93 -4.78 -6.29
C ASP A 362 15.40 -3.55 -5.53
N ASP A 363 16.02 -2.39 -5.74
CA ASP A 363 15.56 -1.09 -5.23
C ASP A 363 14.16 -0.74 -5.78
N TRP A 364 13.93 -0.85 -7.11
CA TRP A 364 12.61 -0.63 -7.74
C TRP A 364 11.49 -1.44 -7.10
N LEU A 365 11.75 -2.72 -6.80
CA LEU A 365 10.75 -3.60 -6.19
C LEU A 365 10.48 -3.27 -4.72
N LYS A 366 11.49 -2.82 -3.98
CA LYS A 366 11.38 -2.43 -2.57
C LYS A 366 10.79 -1.04 -2.37
N LEU A 367 10.97 -0.13 -3.32
CA LEU A 367 10.36 1.21 -3.29
C LEU A 367 8.86 1.17 -3.61
N GLN A 368 8.37 0.11 -4.26
CA GLN A 368 6.96 -0.14 -4.52
C GLN A 368 6.17 -0.77 -3.36
N THR A 369 6.83 -1.14 -2.26
CA THR A 369 6.18 -1.73 -1.07
C THR A 369 5.12 -0.78 -0.48
N SER A 370 3.91 -1.29 -0.27
CA SER A 370 2.74 -0.48 0.10
C SER A 370 2.90 0.27 1.42
N ASP A 371 3.65 -0.29 2.36
CA ASP A 371 4.02 0.32 3.65
C ASP A 371 4.54 1.75 3.53
N HIS A 372 5.31 2.08 2.48
CA HIS A 372 5.83 3.44 2.32
C HIS A 372 4.71 4.47 2.20
N PHE A 373 3.64 4.14 1.47
CA PHE A 373 2.45 4.99 1.34
C PHE A 373 1.58 4.93 2.59
N TYR A 374 1.50 3.77 3.26
CA TYR A 374 0.81 3.62 4.55
C TYR A 374 1.38 4.58 5.60
N TYR A 375 2.71 4.70 5.69
CA TYR A 375 3.39 5.63 6.58
C TYR A 375 3.12 7.13 6.27
N MET A 376 2.54 7.45 5.12
CA MET A 376 2.12 8.81 4.72
C MET A 376 0.62 9.07 4.98
N CYS A 377 -0.10 8.16 5.62
CA CYS A 377 -1.51 8.33 5.94
C CYS A 377 -1.72 9.45 6.98
N THR A 378 -2.72 10.30 6.74
CA THR A 378 -3.09 11.44 7.62
C THR A 378 -4.40 11.24 8.38
N LYS A 379 -4.90 10.00 8.50
CA LYS A 379 -6.11 9.67 9.27
C LYS A 379 -5.93 9.91 10.78
N TRP A 380 -7.06 10.04 11.48
CA TRP A 380 -7.15 10.34 12.92
C TRP A 380 -7.97 9.26 13.64
N PHE A 381 -8.12 9.41 14.96
CA PHE A 381 -8.88 8.47 15.81
C PHE A 381 -8.36 7.02 15.71
N ALA A 382 -9.25 6.01 15.74
CA ALA A 382 -8.88 4.59 15.83
C ALA A 382 -7.93 4.17 14.69
N ASP A 383 -8.28 4.47 13.45
CA ASP A 383 -7.41 4.19 12.30
C ASP A 383 -6.08 4.95 12.45
N GLY A 384 -6.14 6.25 12.74
CA GLY A 384 -4.94 7.07 12.96
C GLY A 384 -4.01 6.58 14.07
N ASP A 385 -4.51 5.83 15.06
CA ASP A 385 -3.68 5.23 16.11
C ASP A 385 -3.05 3.89 15.66
N VAL A 386 -3.71 3.12 14.80
CA VAL A 386 -3.10 1.95 14.11
C VAL A 386 -2.00 2.42 13.15
N HIS A 387 -2.30 3.43 12.32
CA HIS A 387 -1.34 4.03 11.39
C HIS A 387 -0.08 4.54 12.12
N LYS A 388 -0.21 5.17 13.30
CA LYS A 388 0.95 5.56 14.13
C LYS A 388 1.74 4.40 14.72
N TYR A 389 1.08 3.30 15.09
CA TYR A 389 1.75 2.15 15.72
C TYR A 389 2.79 1.51 14.79
N PHE A 390 2.48 1.44 13.49
CA PHE A 390 3.36 0.83 12.49
C PHE A 390 4.34 1.81 11.83
N ASN A 391 4.17 3.12 12.03
CA ASN A 391 4.98 4.15 11.36
C ASN A 391 6.38 4.30 12.02
N PRO A 392 7.49 4.08 11.29
CA PRO A 392 8.84 4.28 11.83
C PRO A 392 9.26 5.76 11.90
N TYR A 393 8.44 6.68 11.38
CA TYR A 393 8.70 8.12 11.35
C TYR A 393 7.88 8.88 12.39
N GLY A 394 8.35 10.08 12.78
CA GLY A 394 7.67 10.92 13.76
C GLY A 394 6.34 11.50 13.27
N THR A 395 6.20 11.72 11.96
CA THR A 395 4.97 12.20 11.31
C THR A 395 4.85 11.64 9.88
N PRO A 396 3.64 11.65 9.28
CA PRO A 396 3.44 11.35 7.86
C PRO A 396 4.24 12.25 6.90
N TYR A 397 4.50 13.50 7.31
CA TYR A 397 5.34 14.43 6.54
C TYR A 397 6.81 14.01 6.55
N ASP A 398 7.33 13.50 7.67
CA ASP A 398 8.69 12.97 7.74
C ASP A 398 8.84 11.72 6.86
N ALA A 399 7.82 10.84 6.84
CA ALA A 399 7.78 9.67 5.97
C ALA A 399 7.83 10.07 4.48
N TYR A 400 6.96 11.00 4.07
CA TYR A 400 6.92 11.55 2.71
C TYR A 400 8.25 12.21 2.32
N ILE A 401 8.80 13.09 3.15
CA ILE A 401 10.08 13.77 2.87
C ILE A 401 11.22 12.76 2.72
N ASN A 402 11.28 11.74 3.59
CA ASN A 402 12.31 10.71 3.51
C ASN A 402 12.20 9.89 2.22
N TYR A 403 10.98 9.44 1.89
CA TYR A 403 10.69 8.68 0.68
C TYR A 403 11.00 9.48 -0.59
N MET A 404 10.59 10.76 -0.66
CA MET A 404 10.82 11.59 -1.83
C MET A 404 12.29 11.98 -2.02
N ASN A 405 13.10 12.06 -0.95
CA ASN A 405 14.56 12.20 -1.10
C ASN A 405 15.18 10.93 -1.72
N VAL A 406 14.77 9.74 -1.24
CA VAL A 406 15.21 8.44 -1.79
C VAL A 406 14.80 8.31 -3.25
N LEU A 407 13.54 8.62 -3.57
CA LEU A 407 13.00 8.55 -4.93
C LEU A 407 13.70 9.56 -5.86
N SER A 408 14.05 10.75 -5.37
CA SER A 408 14.85 11.73 -6.11
C SER A 408 16.25 11.22 -6.46
N ASP A 409 16.93 10.53 -5.54
CA ASP A 409 18.22 9.89 -5.85
C ASP A 409 18.06 8.72 -6.82
N PHE A 410 17.01 7.91 -6.66
CA PHE A 410 16.70 6.82 -7.57
C PHE A 410 16.43 7.34 -9.00
N MET A 411 15.67 8.42 -9.15
CA MET A 411 15.48 9.13 -10.42
C MET A 411 16.82 9.60 -11.04
N LEU A 412 17.74 10.13 -10.23
CA LEU A 412 19.07 10.51 -10.71
C LEU A 412 19.87 9.29 -11.18
N ARG A 413 19.84 8.16 -10.46
CA ARG A 413 20.47 6.91 -10.91
C ARG A 413 19.89 6.43 -12.23
N LEU A 414 18.56 6.33 -12.37
CA LEU A 414 17.91 5.97 -13.64
C LEU A 414 18.31 6.94 -14.77
N SER A 415 18.42 8.24 -14.48
CA SER A 415 18.84 9.24 -15.48
C SER A 415 20.28 9.02 -16.00
N ARG A 416 21.19 8.45 -15.19
CA ARG A 416 22.54 8.09 -15.64
C ARG A 416 22.52 6.95 -16.68
N HIS A 417 21.44 6.17 -16.74
CA HIS A 417 21.18 5.15 -17.76
C HIS A 417 20.25 5.64 -18.88
N SER A 418 19.77 6.89 -18.87
CA SER A 418 18.78 7.37 -19.86
C SER A 418 19.33 7.55 -21.28
N PHE A 419 20.63 7.42 -21.50
CA PHE A 419 21.19 7.32 -22.86
C PHE A 419 20.67 6.08 -23.62
N LEU A 420 20.18 5.07 -22.89
CA LEU A 420 19.47 3.92 -23.44
C LEU A 420 18.10 4.30 -24.03
N ASN A 421 17.38 5.23 -23.38
CA ASN A 421 16.07 5.72 -23.85
C ASN A 421 16.17 6.46 -25.19
N SER A 422 17.29 7.16 -25.47
CA SER A 422 17.50 7.86 -26.74
C SER A 422 17.71 6.92 -27.93
N SER A 423 18.27 5.73 -27.72
CA SER A 423 18.72 4.84 -28.81
C SER A 423 17.57 4.22 -29.61
N GLN A 424 16.43 3.92 -29.00
CA GLN A 424 15.25 3.40 -29.71
C GLN A 424 14.61 4.44 -30.65
N SER A 425 14.72 5.74 -30.33
CA SER A 425 14.13 6.82 -31.14
C SER A 425 14.81 7.06 -32.50
N ILE A 426 16.02 6.53 -32.68
CA ILE A 426 16.81 6.66 -33.91
C ILE A 426 16.42 5.56 -34.91
N VAL A 427 16.19 4.33 -34.43
CA VAL A 427 15.88 3.16 -35.29
C VAL A 427 14.54 3.32 -36.02
N GLN A 428 13.56 4.02 -35.45
CA GLN A 428 12.25 4.23 -36.09
C GLN A 428 12.22 5.33 -37.16
N LYS A 429 13.33 6.06 -37.41
CA LYS A 429 13.32 7.23 -38.31
C LYS A 429 13.86 7.01 -39.72
N GLU A 430 14.54 5.90 -40.01
CA GLU A 430 15.22 5.70 -41.31
C GLU A 430 14.43 4.89 -42.36
N VAL A 431 13.17 4.52 -42.10
CA VAL A 431 12.32 3.82 -43.09
C VAL A 431 10.94 4.47 -43.24
N VAL A 432 10.88 5.66 -43.87
CA VAL A 432 9.93 6.01 -44.95
C VAL A 432 10.47 7.22 -45.72
N GLU A 433 10.78 7.08 -47.02
CA GLU A 433 10.69 8.20 -47.98
C GLU A 433 9.49 8.01 -48.93
N PRO A 434 8.94 9.10 -49.52
CA PRO A 434 7.53 9.11 -49.90
C PRO A 434 7.26 8.96 -51.40
N LEU A 435 6.15 8.28 -51.73
CA LEU A 435 5.52 8.34 -53.06
C LEU A 435 4.05 8.78 -52.91
N ALA A 436 3.79 10.04 -53.23
CA ALA A 436 2.46 10.63 -53.16
C ALA A 436 1.72 10.55 -54.51
N SER A 437 0.47 10.05 -54.51
CA SER A 437 -0.47 10.35 -55.60
C SER A 437 -1.96 10.40 -55.17
N LYS A 438 -2.43 11.65 -55.00
CA LYS A 438 -3.72 12.22 -55.46
C LYS A 438 -5.07 11.49 -55.20
N LYS A 439 -5.93 12.22 -54.45
CA LYS A 439 -7.41 12.32 -54.55
C LYS A 439 -8.19 11.08 -54.05
N THR A 440 -9.34 11.20 -53.37
CA THR A 440 -10.41 12.23 -53.54
C THR A 440 -11.14 12.49 -52.22
N VAL A 441 -11.42 13.76 -51.89
CA VAL A 441 -12.30 14.15 -50.77
C VAL A 441 -13.73 14.36 -51.30
N ARG A 442 -14.74 13.80 -50.62
CA ARG A 442 -16.15 14.12 -50.86
C ARG A 442 -16.77 14.72 -49.59
N SER A 443 -17.30 15.93 -49.71
CA SER A 443 -17.84 16.77 -48.64
C SER A 443 -19.36 16.67 -48.48
N VAL A 444 -19.88 16.64 -47.25
CA VAL A 444 -21.22 17.16 -46.81
C VAL A 444 -21.10 17.41 -45.29
N SER A 445 -20.73 18.60 -44.81
CA SER A 445 -21.54 19.80 -44.51
C SER A 445 -22.58 19.66 -43.36
N THR A 446 -22.44 20.53 -42.35
CA THR A 446 -23.28 20.68 -41.14
C THR A 446 -24.52 21.57 -41.34
N ALA A 447 -25.68 21.24 -40.72
CA ALA A 447 -26.77 22.23 -40.48
C ALA A 447 -27.77 21.89 -39.33
N LYS A 448 -27.65 22.64 -38.23
CA LYS A 448 -28.69 23.29 -37.37
C LYS A 448 -30.02 22.60 -36.98
N LYS A 449 -30.18 22.42 -35.65
CA LYS A 449 -31.32 22.79 -34.75
C LYS A 449 -32.74 23.01 -35.31
N LYS A 450 -33.73 22.34 -34.67
CA LYS A 450 -34.97 22.97 -34.11
C LYS A 450 -35.63 22.05 -33.05
N ALA A 451 -36.63 22.56 -32.33
CA ALA A 451 -37.14 21.95 -31.08
C ALA A 451 -38.67 22.13 -30.88
N VAL A 452 -39.27 21.31 -29.98
CA VAL A 452 -40.61 21.47 -29.32
C VAL A 452 -41.82 21.18 -30.28
N PRO A 453 -42.95 20.54 -29.85
CA PRO A 453 -43.64 20.65 -28.56
C PRO A 453 -44.10 19.37 -27.81
N LYS A 454 -44.55 19.61 -26.57
CA LYS A 454 -45.28 18.68 -25.69
C LYS A 454 -46.74 18.54 -26.10
N THR A 455 -47.34 17.38 -25.84
CA THR A 455 -48.81 17.21 -25.65
C THR A 455 -49.09 16.42 -24.38
N ALA A 456 -50.24 16.68 -23.76
CA ALA A 456 -50.59 16.20 -22.42
C ALA A 456 -51.71 15.15 -22.46
N SER A 457 -51.82 14.36 -21.40
CA SER A 457 -53.04 13.61 -21.06
C SER A 457 -53.28 13.68 -19.54
N LYS A 458 -54.52 14.00 -19.15
CA LYS A 458 -55.01 14.06 -17.76
C LYS A 458 -56.04 12.96 -17.54
N LYS A 459 -56.02 12.30 -16.38
CA LYS A 459 -57.15 11.76 -15.58
C LYS A 459 -56.59 10.79 -14.53
N LYS A 460 -57.17 10.62 -13.34
CA LYS A 460 -58.06 11.49 -12.53
C LYS A 460 -57.96 10.98 -11.09
N SER A 461 -58.12 11.86 -10.11
CA SER A 461 -58.24 11.51 -8.70
C SER A 461 -59.65 10.99 -8.37
N GLU A 462 -59.76 10.08 -7.39
CA GLU A 462 -60.97 9.92 -6.59
C GLU A 462 -60.57 9.62 -5.15
N ALA A 463 -61.34 10.18 -4.20
CA ALA A 463 -61.08 10.12 -2.77
C ALA A 463 -62.41 9.91 -2.05
N LEU A 464 -62.38 9.25 -0.89
CA LEU A 464 -63.51 9.18 0.05
C LEU A 464 -63.00 9.16 1.51
N SER A 465 -63.87 9.62 2.40
CA SER A 465 -63.55 10.31 3.67
C SER A 465 -63.93 9.50 4.94
N PRO A 466 -63.61 9.97 6.17
CA PRO A 466 -63.58 9.13 7.39
C PRO A 466 -64.83 9.24 8.31
N GLU A 467 -65.05 8.22 9.17
CA GLU A 467 -65.80 8.19 10.45
C GLU A 467 -65.59 6.80 11.13
N ILE A 468 -65.75 6.53 12.45
CA ILE A 468 -65.66 7.33 13.69
C ILE A 468 -65.56 6.37 14.92
N LYS A 469 -65.13 6.89 16.10
CA LYS A 469 -65.20 6.28 17.48
C LYS A 469 -64.37 5.00 17.75
N GLN A 470 -63.96 4.62 18.96
CA GLN A 470 -63.70 5.23 20.29
C GLN A 470 -63.75 4.07 21.32
N ALA A 471 -62.62 3.72 21.97
CA ALA A 471 -62.67 2.91 23.19
C ALA A 471 -61.41 3.08 24.07
N VAL A 472 -61.63 3.65 25.27
CA VAL A 472 -61.01 3.28 26.57
C VAL A 472 -59.49 3.54 26.73
N ARG A 473 -59.07 4.66 27.35
CA ARG A 473 -58.79 4.86 28.80
C ARG A 473 -57.80 3.84 29.41
N GLY A 474 -56.69 4.22 30.05
CA GLY A 474 -56.10 5.54 30.30
C GLY A 474 -54.98 5.50 31.37
N ASN A 475 -54.41 6.66 31.73
CA ASN A 475 -53.57 6.95 32.92
C ASN A 475 -52.25 6.16 33.13
N HIS A 476 -51.15 6.68 33.69
CA HIS A 476 -50.81 7.98 34.31
C HIS A 476 -49.29 8.31 34.13
N LYS A 477 -48.92 9.60 34.21
CA LYS A 477 -47.58 10.13 34.56
C LYS A 477 -47.50 10.38 36.10
N PRO A 478 -46.39 10.86 36.71
CA PRO A 478 -44.98 10.38 36.74
C PRO A 478 -44.38 10.46 38.19
N ALA A 479 -43.03 10.58 38.31
CA ALA A 479 -42.22 10.92 39.52
C ALA A 479 -41.94 9.75 40.51
N ARG A 480 -40.90 9.76 41.38
CA ARG A 480 -40.05 10.86 41.92
C ARG A 480 -38.69 10.34 42.45
N GLU A 481 -37.69 11.21 42.66
CA GLU A 481 -36.38 10.91 43.28
C GLU A 481 -36.46 10.81 44.82
N ILE A 482 -35.52 10.07 45.48
CA ILE A 482 -34.91 10.40 46.80
C ILE A 482 -33.45 9.89 46.90
N ALA A 483 -32.51 10.85 46.96
CA ALA A 483 -31.38 11.04 47.90
C ALA A 483 -30.53 9.83 48.44
N VAL A 484 -29.21 9.76 48.16
CA VAL A 484 -28.05 10.37 48.88
C VAL A 484 -27.63 9.69 50.20
N SER A 485 -26.37 9.23 50.26
CA SER A 485 -25.51 9.40 51.45
C SER A 485 -24.04 9.56 51.03
N ALA A 486 -23.23 10.31 51.81
CA ALA A 486 -21.87 10.70 51.46
C ALA A 486 -20.97 10.87 52.69
N LYS A 487 -19.64 10.62 52.54
CA LYS A 487 -18.48 11.04 53.37
C LYS A 487 -17.22 10.24 52.89
N LYS A 488 -15.97 10.74 52.90
CA LYS A 488 -15.42 12.05 53.29
C LYS A 488 -14.01 12.27 52.65
N LYS A 489 -13.75 13.50 52.19
CA LYS A 489 -12.46 14.22 51.99
C LYS A 489 -11.08 13.50 52.03
N THR A 490 -10.22 13.87 51.06
CA THR A 490 -9.05 14.75 51.33
C THR A 490 -8.68 15.61 50.10
N GLU A 491 -8.11 16.79 50.35
CA GLU A 491 -7.79 17.85 49.36
C GLU A 491 -6.26 17.93 49.12
N VAL A 492 -5.83 18.22 47.89
CA VAL A 492 -4.54 18.91 47.61
C VAL A 492 -4.78 19.98 46.53
N ALA A 493 -4.08 21.12 46.65
CA ALA A 493 -4.48 22.40 46.07
C ALA A 493 -4.14 22.63 44.59
N LYS A 494 -4.96 23.46 43.92
CA LYS A 494 -4.66 24.09 42.64
C LYS A 494 -3.68 25.27 42.81
N LYS A 495 -2.84 25.50 41.80
CA LYS A 495 -2.29 26.82 41.47
C LYS A 495 -2.58 27.13 39.99
N GLU A 496 -3.27 28.22 39.73
CA GLU A 496 -3.41 28.80 38.38
C GLU A 496 -2.23 29.73 38.07
N PRO A 497 -1.95 29.97 36.78
CA PRO A 497 -1.50 31.29 36.36
C PRO A 497 -2.37 31.88 35.23
N THR A 498 -3.15 32.88 35.60
CA THR A 498 -3.49 34.10 34.83
C THR A 498 -3.40 34.08 33.29
N VAL A 499 -4.56 34.12 32.64
CA VAL A 499 -4.72 34.41 31.21
C VAL A 499 -4.42 35.89 30.91
N ARG A 500 -3.45 36.17 30.02
CA ARG A 500 -3.25 37.50 29.43
C ARG A 500 -3.90 37.57 28.03
N LYS A 501 -4.95 38.37 27.89
CA LYS A 501 -5.63 38.62 26.60
C LYS A 501 -4.66 39.26 25.60
N LYS A 502 -4.52 38.67 24.40
CA LYS A 502 -4.12 39.36 23.17
C LYS A 502 -5.20 39.16 22.12
N GLN A 503 -5.60 40.23 21.46
CA GLN A 503 -6.64 40.23 20.42
C GLN A 503 -6.12 39.53 19.17
N LYS A 504 -6.86 38.54 18.65
CA LYS A 504 -6.67 38.05 17.27
C LYS A 504 -7.57 38.87 16.34
N ALA A 505 -6.96 39.66 15.45
CA ALA A 505 -7.66 40.28 14.34
C ALA A 505 -7.83 39.27 13.20
N THR A 506 -9.04 39.16 12.65
CA THR A 506 -9.36 38.26 11.54
C THR A 506 -9.12 38.98 10.20
N PRO A 507 -8.32 38.42 9.26
CA PRO A 507 -8.32 38.87 7.88
C PRO A 507 -9.54 38.30 7.13
N LYS A 508 -10.26 39.16 6.39
CA LYS A 508 -11.39 38.75 5.56
C LYS A 508 -10.91 38.09 4.26
N LYS A 509 -11.69 37.12 3.74
CA LYS A 509 -11.55 36.62 2.37
C LYS A 509 -11.58 37.79 1.36
N LYS A 510 -10.64 37.78 0.40
CA LYS A 510 -10.75 38.44 -0.90
C LYS A 510 -10.33 37.45 -1.98
N ALA A 511 -11.04 37.44 -3.10
CA ALA A 511 -10.75 36.61 -4.26
C ALA A 511 -10.29 37.46 -5.45
N LEU A 512 -9.69 36.81 -6.46
CA LEU A 512 -9.22 37.34 -7.76
C LEU A 512 -8.00 38.29 -7.67
N THR A 513 -6.86 38.10 -8.34
CA THR A 513 -6.62 37.80 -9.78
C THR A 513 -5.12 37.52 -10.03
N SER A 514 -4.81 37.03 -11.25
CA SER A 514 -3.50 36.56 -11.72
C SER A 514 -2.33 37.56 -11.67
N LYS A 515 -1.18 37.08 -11.16
CA LYS A 515 0.17 37.21 -11.76
C LYS A 515 1.17 36.34 -10.98
N ASN A 516 2.01 35.58 -11.67
CA ASN A 516 3.09 34.82 -11.04
C ASN A 516 4.11 35.79 -10.42
N GLN A 517 4.13 35.87 -9.10
CA GLN A 517 5.26 36.39 -8.32
C GLN A 517 5.77 35.28 -7.42
N PHE A 518 7.08 35.04 -7.46
CA PHE A 518 7.75 34.13 -6.54
C PHE A 518 7.82 34.80 -5.16
N ILE A 519 7.26 34.14 -4.14
CA ILE A 519 7.25 34.64 -2.77
C ILE A 519 8.36 33.91 -2.01
N VAL A 520 9.32 34.67 -1.47
CA VAL A 520 10.34 34.14 -0.56
C VAL A 520 9.63 33.71 0.74
N PRO A 521 9.83 32.47 1.24
CA PRO A 521 9.20 32.00 2.47
C PRO A 521 9.55 32.90 3.67
N GLU A 522 8.56 33.23 4.50
CA GLU A 522 8.79 34.02 5.71
C GLU A 522 9.84 33.35 6.61
N GLY A 523 10.90 34.10 6.95
CA GLY A 523 11.98 33.63 7.82
C GLY A 523 13.22 33.05 7.11
N LYS A 524 13.26 32.98 5.77
CA LYS A 524 14.47 32.60 5.02
C LYS A 524 15.12 33.77 4.30
N GLU A 525 16.45 33.85 4.34
CA GLU A 525 17.19 34.81 3.53
C GLU A 525 17.23 34.38 2.06
N LEU A 526 17.21 35.36 1.15
CA LEU A 526 17.25 35.13 -0.30
C LEU A 526 18.48 34.29 -0.72
N ALA A 527 19.60 34.44 0.00
CA ALA A 527 20.83 33.66 -0.19
C ALA A 527 20.64 32.15 0.05
N GLU A 528 19.81 31.77 1.03
CA GLU A 528 19.54 30.38 1.39
C GLU A 528 18.56 29.71 0.41
N VAL A 529 17.68 30.51 -0.22
CA VAL A 529 16.75 30.03 -1.26
C VAL A 529 17.48 29.85 -2.60
N ILE A 530 18.37 30.77 -2.97
CA ILE A 530 19.13 30.70 -4.23
C ILE A 530 20.09 29.50 -4.27
N SER A 531 20.68 29.11 -3.13
CA SER A 531 21.69 28.04 -3.08
C SER A 531 21.15 26.63 -3.33
N THR A 532 19.82 26.42 -3.25
CA THR A 532 19.16 25.12 -3.42
C THR A 532 18.28 25.02 -4.67
N MET A 533 18.29 26.04 -5.56
CA MET A 533 17.42 26.07 -6.75
C MET A 533 18.09 25.47 -7.99
N SER A 534 17.34 24.69 -8.76
CA SER A 534 17.77 24.18 -10.07
C SER A 534 17.98 25.31 -11.08
N LEU A 535 18.83 25.08 -12.10
CA LEU A 535 19.18 26.08 -13.13
C LEU A 535 17.96 26.70 -13.84
N ILE A 536 16.90 25.90 -14.06
CA ILE A 536 15.64 26.35 -14.67
C ILE A 536 14.91 27.33 -13.74
N ASN A 537 14.90 27.04 -12.43
CA ASN A 537 14.25 27.88 -11.44
C ASN A 537 15.05 29.16 -11.15
N LEU A 538 16.39 29.13 -11.23
CA LEU A 538 17.24 30.33 -11.17
C LEU A 538 16.96 31.29 -12.34
N LYS A 539 16.82 30.78 -13.58
CA LYS A 539 16.44 31.60 -14.74
C LYS A 539 15.04 32.22 -14.60
N ARG A 540 14.08 31.47 -14.05
CA ARG A 540 12.72 31.97 -13.75
C ARG A 540 12.73 33.04 -12.66
N LEU A 541 13.53 32.86 -11.60
CA LEU A 541 13.71 33.85 -10.54
C LEU A 541 14.29 35.15 -11.09
N TRP A 542 15.37 35.08 -11.88
CA TRP A 542 15.97 36.24 -12.54
C TRP A 542 14.99 37.06 -13.37
N ALA A 543 14.08 36.41 -14.10
CA ALA A 543 13.05 37.10 -14.88
C ALA A 543 12.03 37.88 -14.02
N ALA A 544 11.90 37.54 -12.73
CA ALA A 544 10.96 38.17 -11.80
C ALA A 544 11.57 39.24 -10.87
N LEU A 545 12.91 39.33 -10.77
CA LEU A 545 13.61 40.27 -9.89
C LEU A 545 13.73 41.69 -10.48
N LYS A 546 13.69 42.70 -9.60
CA LYS A 546 13.98 44.11 -9.93
C LYS A 546 15.49 44.34 -10.14
N PRO A 547 15.93 45.43 -10.79
CA PRO A 547 17.35 45.68 -11.09
C PRO A 547 18.28 45.62 -9.87
N ASN A 548 17.88 46.20 -8.75
CA ASN A 548 18.64 46.18 -7.49
C ASN A 548 18.67 44.79 -6.82
N GLU A 549 17.67 43.95 -7.07
CA GLU A 549 17.62 42.57 -6.57
C GLU A 549 18.47 41.62 -7.45
N LYS A 550 18.62 41.96 -8.74
CA LYS A 550 19.48 41.25 -9.70
C LYS A 550 20.97 41.40 -9.40
N GLU A 551 21.42 42.58 -8.96
CA GLU A 551 22.81 42.78 -8.54
C GLU A 551 23.17 41.89 -7.34
N ALA A 552 22.30 41.81 -6.33
CA ALA A 552 22.47 40.92 -5.18
C ALA A 552 22.51 39.43 -5.60
N MET A 553 21.66 39.02 -6.55
CA MET A 553 21.69 37.66 -7.12
C MET A 553 22.98 37.38 -7.90
N LEU A 554 23.48 38.35 -8.68
CA LEU A 554 24.77 38.26 -9.38
C LEU A 554 25.94 38.12 -8.40
N GLU A 555 25.95 38.88 -7.30
CA GLU A 555 26.99 38.82 -6.29
C GLU A 555 26.97 37.46 -5.56
N LEU A 556 25.79 36.95 -5.20
CA LEU A 556 25.61 35.62 -4.62
C LEU A 556 26.09 34.49 -5.55
N LEU A 557 25.68 34.51 -6.82
CA LEU A 557 26.13 33.52 -7.82
C LEU A 557 27.65 33.61 -8.07
N THR A 558 28.21 34.82 -8.09
CA THR A 558 29.65 35.05 -8.24
C THR A 558 30.44 34.56 -7.00
N ARG A 559 29.90 34.76 -5.79
CA ARG A 559 30.48 34.25 -4.55
C ARG A 559 30.42 32.72 -4.49
N ARG A 560 29.31 32.11 -4.93
CA ARG A 560 29.18 30.64 -5.00
C ARG A 560 30.12 30.02 -6.03
N ARG A 561 30.28 30.65 -7.20
CA ARG A 561 31.30 30.29 -8.20
C ARG A 561 32.72 30.32 -7.62
N ARG A 562 33.04 31.34 -6.81
CA ARG A 562 34.36 31.42 -6.13
C ARG A 562 34.55 30.30 -5.09
N GLN A 563 33.51 29.94 -4.33
CA GLN A 563 33.57 28.80 -3.39
C GLN A 563 33.85 27.47 -4.11
N ILE A 564 33.14 27.20 -5.22
CA ILE A 564 33.37 25.99 -6.03
C ILE A 564 34.81 25.92 -6.58
N VAL A 565 35.47 27.07 -6.77
CA VAL A 565 36.88 27.17 -7.21
C VAL A 565 37.88 27.11 -6.04
N SER A 566 37.46 27.37 -4.79
CA SER A 566 38.33 27.28 -3.60
C SER A 566 38.22 25.97 -2.84
N GLU A 567 37.09 25.26 -2.94
CA GLU A 567 36.85 23.96 -2.29
C GLU A 567 37.44 22.79 -3.10
N SER A 568 37.97 23.04 -4.31
CA SER A 568 38.62 22.03 -5.15
C SER A 568 40.08 21.77 -4.77
N GLU A 569 40.31 21.25 -3.56
CA GLU A 569 41.50 20.45 -3.25
C GLU A 569 41.26 18.96 -3.61
N PRO A 570 42.31 18.15 -3.87
CA PRO A 570 42.19 16.98 -4.73
C PRO A 570 41.75 15.71 -3.99
N VAL A 571 40.49 15.63 -3.55
CA VAL A 571 39.89 14.37 -3.09
C VAL A 571 38.45 14.19 -3.62
N VAL A 572 38.16 12.98 -4.13
CA VAL A 572 36.85 12.39 -4.50
C VAL A 572 36.19 12.78 -5.84
N LEU A 573 36.27 13.99 -6.39
CA LEU A 573 35.58 14.31 -7.67
C LEU A 573 36.48 14.22 -8.91
N SER A 574 35.96 13.64 -10.00
CA SER A 574 36.72 13.49 -11.26
C SER A 574 36.96 14.85 -11.94
N LEU A 575 38.07 14.94 -12.68
CA LEU A 575 38.42 16.14 -13.49
C LEU A 575 37.37 16.48 -14.56
N SER A 576 36.47 15.55 -14.88
CA SER A 576 35.30 15.73 -15.76
C SER A 576 34.15 16.44 -15.06
N GLU A 577 33.75 16.00 -13.86
CA GLU A 577 32.55 16.53 -13.17
C GLU A 577 32.75 17.98 -12.72
N ASN A 578 33.94 18.30 -12.21
CA ASN A 578 34.33 19.67 -11.87
C ASN A 578 34.36 20.61 -13.10
N LYS A 579 34.58 20.09 -14.32
CA LYS A 579 34.47 20.88 -15.56
C LYS A 579 33.01 21.11 -15.95
N THR A 580 32.13 20.12 -15.76
CA THR A 580 30.69 20.24 -16.10
C THR A 580 29.98 21.27 -15.24
N ILE A 581 30.10 21.19 -13.91
CA ILE A 581 29.44 22.13 -12.98
C ILE A 581 29.95 23.57 -13.22
N ARG A 582 31.26 23.73 -13.45
CA ARG A 582 31.86 25.03 -13.78
C ARG A 582 31.39 25.57 -15.13
N SER A 583 31.26 24.70 -16.15
CA SER A 583 30.73 25.03 -17.47
C SER A 583 29.29 25.56 -17.38
N GLU A 584 28.43 24.89 -16.59
CA GLU A 584 27.03 25.29 -16.41
C GLU A 584 26.88 26.63 -15.68
N TYR A 585 27.68 26.88 -14.64
CA TYR A 585 27.70 28.18 -13.95
C TYR A 585 28.28 29.30 -14.82
N ASP A 586 29.33 29.04 -15.60
CA ASP A 586 29.89 30.02 -16.55
C ASP A 586 28.91 30.31 -17.71
N ALA A 587 28.17 29.31 -18.17
CA ALA A 587 27.09 29.48 -19.16
C ALA A 587 25.89 30.25 -18.58
N LEU A 588 25.51 29.99 -17.33
CA LEU A 588 24.46 30.73 -16.63
C LEU A 588 24.86 32.20 -16.46
N LEU A 589 26.03 32.49 -15.90
CA LEU A 589 26.49 33.87 -15.70
C LEU A 589 26.61 34.65 -17.02
N LYS A 590 27.08 34.02 -18.10
CA LYS A 590 27.07 34.62 -19.45
C LYS A 590 25.64 34.90 -19.96
N ALA A 591 24.72 33.96 -19.75
CA ALA A 591 23.31 34.10 -20.16
C ALA A 591 22.48 35.03 -19.25
N LEU A 592 23.04 35.56 -18.16
CA LEU A 592 22.46 36.59 -17.30
C LEU A 592 23.14 37.96 -17.47
N TRP A 593 24.29 38.01 -18.16
CA TRP A 593 25.02 39.24 -18.53
C TRP A 593 24.67 39.77 -19.93
N LEU A 594 24.07 38.92 -20.77
CA LEU A 594 23.46 39.24 -22.07
C LEU A 594 21.96 39.51 -21.89
#